data_AF-A0A9D7NGQ1-F1
#
_entry.id   AF-A0A9D7NGQ1-F1
#
_cell.length_a   1.000
_cell.length_b   1.000
_cell.length_c   1.000
_cell.angle_alpha   90.00
_cell.angle_beta   90.00
_cell.angle_gamma   90.00
#
_symmetry.space_group_name_H-M   'P 1'
#
loop_
_entity.id
_entity.type
_entity.pdbx_description
1 polymer ?
#
loop_
_entity_poly.entity_id
_entity_poly.type
_entity_poly.pdbx_seq_one_letter_code
_entity_poly.pdbx_strand_id
1 'polypeptide(L)'
;MSNFSTTLKEHFTQFLYTLHSIPGAIRFFRDNRLWEGFLRYGWVNKILVFIAIIAGVKTLGNVLSSVNKVDTSNAMALMSSMGNFFDNMAKSQWEFFTNEGFRYGILILMEIFIFHVCHRAVDILMKDKMKEPRLNDFIKAQIRIMVLGLMCMIAESIVVSIITPIISNLPGLSLLKEPVLFLIHCFFMGMLVLDNYNEILA
;
A
#
# COMPACT_ATOMS: atom_id res chain seq x y z
N MET A 1 18.14 36.90 10.46
CA MET A 1 18.97 35.69 10.42
C MET A 1 18.90 34.82 11.68
N SER A 2 18.53 35.33 12.87
CA SER A 2 18.38 34.49 14.08
C SER A 2 17.21 33.51 14.03
N ASN A 3 16.04 33.93 13.49
CA ASN A 3 14.83 33.08 13.46
C ASN A 3 14.98 31.79 12.62
N PHE A 4 15.74 31.82 11.52
CA PHE A 4 15.89 30.66 10.62
C PHE A 4 16.67 29.51 11.27
N SER A 5 17.70 29.84 12.05
CA SER A 5 18.52 28.83 12.76
C SER A 5 17.73 28.13 13.87
N THR A 6 16.89 28.87 14.59
CA THR A 6 15.97 28.32 15.60
C THR A 6 14.93 27.38 14.97
N THR A 7 14.30 27.79 13.86
CA THR A 7 13.29 26.96 13.17
C THR A 7 13.89 25.68 12.58
N LEU A 8 15.10 25.75 12.00
CA LEU A 8 15.75 24.57 11.43
C LEU A 8 16.16 23.56 12.52
N LYS A 9 16.62 24.07 13.68
CA LYS A 9 16.92 23.23 14.85
C LYS A 9 15.65 22.58 15.41
N GLU A 10 14.54 23.30 15.46
CA GLU A 10 13.24 22.77 15.89
C GLU A 10 12.77 21.64 14.96
N HIS A 11 12.78 21.85 13.64
CA HIS A 11 12.40 20.82 12.67
C HIS A 11 13.31 19.60 12.71
N PHE A 12 14.62 19.80 12.88
CA PHE A 12 15.56 18.69 13.03
C PHE A 12 15.32 17.92 14.34
N THR A 13 14.99 18.62 15.42
CA THR A 13 14.62 17.99 16.70
C THR A 13 13.33 17.19 16.58
N GLN A 14 12.32 17.73 15.90
CA GLN A 14 11.07 17.02 15.59
C GLN A 14 11.33 15.78 14.72
N PHE A 15 12.19 15.89 13.71
CA PHE A 15 12.58 14.77 12.87
C PHE A 15 13.22 13.64 13.67
N LEU A 16 14.21 13.95 14.50
CA LEU A 16 14.86 12.97 15.37
C LEU A 16 13.89 12.35 16.38
N TYR A 17 12.99 13.16 16.95
CA TYR A 17 11.96 12.68 17.85
C TYR A 17 11.03 11.67 17.17
N THR A 18 10.56 11.98 15.95
CA THR A 18 9.75 11.07 15.14
C THR A 18 10.49 9.78 14.84
N LEU A 19 11.76 9.85 14.46
CA LEU A 19 12.59 8.67 14.19
C LEU A 19 12.74 7.80 15.46
N HIS A 20 12.95 8.43 16.62
CA HIS A 20 13.05 7.74 17.90
C HIS A 20 11.72 7.13 18.36
N SER A 21 10.59 7.64 17.87
CA SER A 21 9.26 7.11 18.21
C SER A 21 8.91 5.81 17.46
N ILE A 22 9.61 5.48 16.36
CA ILE A 22 9.31 4.31 15.50
C ILE A 22 9.29 2.99 16.30
N PRO A 23 10.29 2.65 17.15
CA PRO A 23 10.25 1.44 17.96
C PRO A 23 9.09 1.42 18.96
N GLY A 24 8.65 2.60 19.43
CA GLY A 24 7.44 2.75 20.24
C GLY A 24 6.18 2.43 19.45
N ALA A 25 6.07 2.95 18.22
CA ALA A 25 4.95 2.67 17.32
C ALA A 25 4.85 1.18 16.95
N ILE A 26 5.98 0.50 16.71
CA ILE A 26 5.99 -0.95 16.42
C ILE A 26 5.51 -1.76 17.63
N ARG A 27 5.96 -1.39 18.85
CA ARG A 27 5.48 -2.02 20.08
C ARG A 27 3.99 -1.77 20.28
N PHE A 28 3.53 -0.53 20.12
CA PHE A 28 2.12 -0.17 20.17
C PHE A 28 1.27 -0.98 19.18
N PHE A 29 1.72 -1.12 17.93
CA PHE A 29 1.05 -1.89 16.89
C PHE A 29 0.85 -3.35 17.30
N ARG A 30 1.90 -3.97 17.84
CA ARG A 30 1.89 -5.37 18.27
C ARG A 30 1.09 -5.57 19.56
N ASP A 31 1.34 -4.76 20.56
CA ASP A 31 0.81 -4.94 21.91
C ASP A 31 -0.71 -4.65 21.95
N ASN A 32 -1.19 -3.75 21.08
CA ASN A 32 -2.62 -3.46 20.92
C ASN A 32 -3.28 -4.25 19.78
N ARG A 33 -2.53 -5.10 19.08
CA ARG A 33 -2.98 -5.99 18.01
C ARG A 33 -3.86 -5.26 16.99
N LEU A 34 -3.32 -4.20 16.38
CA LEU A 34 -4.08 -3.29 15.50
C LEU A 34 -4.67 -3.95 14.25
N TRP A 35 -4.28 -5.18 13.93
CA TRP A 35 -4.87 -6.00 12.86
C TRP A 35 -6.18 -6.69 13.26
N GLU A 36 -6.54 -6.71 14.54
CA GLU A 36 -7.80 -7.30 14.99
C GLU A 36 -8.99 -6.42 14.64
N GLY A 37 -10.07 -7.07 14.18
CA GLY A 37 -11.29 -6.37 13.80
C GLY A 37 -11.34 -5.95 12.33
N PHE A 38 -10.32 -6.24 11.53
CA PHE A 38 -10.31 -5.97 10.08
C PHE A 38 -11.57 -6.49 9.36
N LEU A 39 -12.01 -7.70 9.69
CA LEU A 39 -13.20 -8.34 9.12
C LEU A 39 -14.52 -7.90 9.76
N ARG A 40 -14.50 -7.09 10.83
CA ARG A 40 -15.73 -6.58 11.46
C ARG A 40 -16.45 -5.57 10.58
N TYR A 41 -15.71 -4.88 9.71
CA TYR A 41 -16.30 -3.97 8.74
C TYR A 41 -17.11 -4.75 7.70
N GLY A 42 -18.44 -4.65 7.78
CA GLY A 42 -19.34 -5.37 6.90
C GLY A 42 -19.13 -5.08 5.40
N TRP A 43 -18.58 -3.91 5.05
CA TRP A 43 -18.23 -3.59 3.66
C TRP A 43 -16.92 -4.24 3.21
N VAL A 44 -15.91 -4.33 4.07
CA VAL A 44 -14.64 -5.03 3.78
C VAL A 44 -14.90 -6.51 3.54
N ASN A 45 -15.72 -7.13 4.40
CA ASN A 45 -16.09 -8.53 4.23
C ASN A 45 -16.79 -8.79 2.89
N LYS A 46 -17.72 -7.90 2.48
CA LYS A 46 -18.39 -8.00 1.16
C LYS A 46 -17.41 -7.91 -0.01
N ILE A 47 -16.42 -7.01 0.06
CA ILE A 47 -15.39 -6.88 -0.98
C ILE A 47 -14.54 -8.15 -1.05
N LEU A 48 -14.12 -8.69 0.09
CA LEU A 48 -13.32 -9.92 0.14
C LEU A 48 -14.09 -11.12 -0.40
N VAL A 49 -15.36 -11.26 -0.03
CA VAL A 49 -16.24 -12.31 -0.59
C VAL A 49 -16.39 -12.16 -2.09
N PHE A 50 -16.58 -10.93 -2.60
CA PHE A 50 -16.67 -10.67 -4.03
C PHE A 50 -15.39 -11.07 -4.77
N ILE A 51 -14.22 -10.71 -4.24
CA ILE A 51 -12.92 -11.12 -4.79
C ILE A 51 -12.77 -12.65 -4.75
N ALA A 52 -13.16 -13.29 -3.66
CA ALA A 52 -13.12 -14.75 -3.52
C ALA A 52 -14.03 -15.46 -4.53
N ILE A 53 -15.21 -14.91 -4.82
CA ILE A 53 -16.10 -15.43 -5.88
C ILE A 53 -15.44 -15.32 -7.25
N ILE A 54 -14.87 -14.17 -7.60
CA ILE A 54 -14.18 -13.97 -8.89
C ILE A 54 -13.03 -14.98 -9.03
N ALA A 55 -12.19 -15.10 -8.00
CA ALA A 55 -11.08 -16.04 -8.00
C ALA A 55 -11.59 -17.49 -8.14
N GLY A 56 -12.62 -17.87 -7.37
CA GLY A 56 -13.24 -19.18 -7.42
C GLY A 56 -13.81 -19.54 -8.79
N VAL A 57 -14.57 -18.63 -9.41
CA VAL A 57 -15.13 -18.82 -10.77
C VAL A 57 -14.02 -19.01 -11.80
N LYS A 58 -12.95 -18.21 -11.72
CA LYS A 58 -11.81 -18.31 -12.64
C LYS A 58 -11.08 -19.65 -12.48
N THR A 59 -10.83 -20.08 -11.25
CA THR A 59 -10.20 -21.38 -10.96
C THR A 59 -11.09 -22.53 -11.44
N LEU A 60 -12.40 -22.47 -11.22
CA LEU A 60 -13.34 -23.48 -11.73
C LEU A 60 -13.32 -23.57 -13.26
N GLY A 61 -13.31 -22.43 -13.96
CA GLY A 61 -13.21 -22.41 -15.42
C GLY A 61 -11.91 -23.06 -15.93
N ASN A 62 -10.80 -22.80 -15.26
CA ASN A 62 -9.51 -23.43 -15.57
C ASN A 62 -9.55 -24.95 -15.37
N VAL A 63 -10.10 -25.41 -14.25
CA VAL A 63 -10.23 -26.85 -13.96
C VAL A 63 -11.11 -27.55 -15.00
N LEU A 64 -12.27 -26.98 -15.34
CA LEU A 64 -13.17 -27.55 -16.35
C LEU A 64 -12.52 -27.63 -17.74
N SER A 65 -11.77 -26.59 -18.13
CA SER A 65 -11.02 -26.55 -19.39
C SER A 65 -9.93 -27.63 -19.45
N SER A 66 -9.28 -27.91 -18.32
CA SER A 66 -8.24 -28.94 -18.24
C SER A 66 -8.79 -30.36 -18.19
N VAL A 67 -9.90 -30.59 -17.49
CA VAL A 67 -10.56 -31.92 -17.44
C VAL A 67 -11.00 -32.37 -18.83
N ASN A 68 -11.49 -31.43 -19.66
CA ASN A 68 -11.89 -31.72 -21.04
C ASN A 68 -10.72 -32.12 -21.98
N LYS A 69 -9.47 -32.01 -21.52
CA LYS A 69 -8.25 -32.31 -22.29
C LYS A 69 -7.47 -33.52 -21.77
N VAL A 70 -8.02 -34.25 -20.80
CA VAL A 70 -7.35 -35.42 -20.20
C VAL A 70 -7.45 -36.60 -21.15
N ASP A 71 -6.29 -37.11 -21.58
CA ASP A 71 -6.19 -38.36 -22.33
C ASP A 71 -6.08 -39.54 -21.33
N THR A 72 -7.08 -40.43 -21.34
CA THR A 72 -7.16 -41.59 -20.44
C THR A 72 -6.71 -42.90 -21.10
N SER A 73 -6.07 -42.84 -22.26
CA SER A 73 -5.72 -44.02 -23.07
C SER A 73 -4.76 -45.00 -22.38
N ASN A 74 -3.84 -44.53 -21.53
CA ASN A 74 -2.96 -45.37 -20.72
C ASN A 74 -2.39 -44.61 -19.51
N ALA A 75 -1.75 -45.32 -18.57
CA ALA A 75 -1.21 -44.73 -17.34
C ALA A 75 -0.15 -43.65 -17.58
N MET A 76 0.60 -43.75 -18.69
CA MET A 76 1.60 -42.75 -19.07
C MET A 76 0.96 -41.46 -19.62
N ALA A 77 -0.11 -41.58 -20.42
CA ALA A 77 -0.92 -40.46 -20.92
C ALA A 77 -1.69 -39.75 -19.79
N LEU A 78 -2.14 -40.49 -18.79
CA LEU A 78 -2.74 -39.92 -17.57
C LEU A 78 -1.70 -39.10 -16.80
N MET A 79 -0.51 -39.66 -16.55
CA MET A 79 0.56 -38.99 -15.80
C MET A 79 1.04 -37.72 -16.52
N SER A 80 1.19 -37.76 -17.85
CA SER A 80 1.55 -36.57 -18.63
C SER A 80 0.42 -35.53 -18.66
N SER A 81 -0.84 -35.95 -18.76
CA SER A 81 -2.02 -35.06 -18.66
C SER A 81 -2.10 -34.38 -17.28
N MET A 82 -1.79 -35.10 -16.21
CA MET A 82 -1.71 -34.53 -14.86
C MET A 82 -0.55 -33.53 -14.74
N GLY A 83 0.64 -33.85 -15.26
CA GLY A 83 1.77 -32.92 -15.29
C GLY A 83 1.43 -31.62 -16.04
N ASN A 84 0.82 -31.75 -17.21
CA ASN A 84 0.34 -30.61 -17.99
C ASN A 84 -0.77 -29.82 -17.29
N PHE A 85 -1.66 -30.48 -16.53
CA PHE A 85 -2.66 -29.80 -15.71
C PHE A 85 -2.01 -28.93 -14.64
N PHE A 86 -1.05 -29.48 -13.88
CA PHE A 86 -0.34 -28.73 -12.84
C PHE A 86 0.44 -27.55 -13.42
N ASP A 87 1.13 -27.75 -14.54
CA ASP A 87 1.91 -26.69 -15.18
C ASP A 87 1.00 -25.57 -15.72
N ASN A 88 -0.09 -25.93 -16.41
CA ASN A 88 -1.08 -24.95 -16.88
C ASN A 88 -1.79 -24.23 -15.72
N MET A 89 -2.08 -24.93 -14.62
CA MET A 89 -2.68 -24.32 -13.43
C MET A 89 -1.69 -23.36 -12.76
N ALA A 90 -0.44 -23.77 -12.55
CA ALA A 90 0.61 -22.93 -11.97
C ALA A 90 0.83 -21.67 -12.82
N LYS A 91 0.95 -21.84 -14.14
CA LYS A 91 1.11 -20.72 -15.09
C LYS A 91 -0.09 -19.78 -15.10
N SER A 92 -1.32 -20.32 -15.14
CA SER A 92 -2.53 -19.49 -15.13
C SER A 92 -2.70 -18.69 -13.83
N GLN A 93 -2.35 -19.30 -12.69
CA GLN A 93 -2.35 -18.61 -11.40
C GLN A 93 -1.28 -17.53 -11.37
N TRP A 94 -0.06 -17.82 -11.83
CA TRP A 94 1.00 -16.83 -11.94
C TRP A 94 0.60 -15.66 -12.82
N GLU A 95 0.09 -15.92 -14.03
CA GLU A 95 -0.41 -14.90 -14.95
C GLU A 95 -1.55 -14.07 -14.34
N PHE A 96 -2.40 -14.67 -13.50
CA PHE A 96 -3.43 -13.93 -12.77
C PHE A 96 -2.83 -13.01 -11.70
N PHE A 97 -1.85 -13.48 -10.92
CA PHE A 97 -1.17 -12.67 -9.90
C PHE A 97 -0.34 -11.52 -10.50
N THR A 98 0.28 -11.75 -11.66
CA THR A 98 1.07 -10.72 -12.37
C THR A 98 0.23 -9.84 -13.28
N ASN A 99 -1.07 -10.13 -13.45
CA ASN A 99 -1.96 -9.31 -14.26
C ASN A 99 -2.08 -7.90 -13.67
N GLU A 100 -2.10 -6.89 -14.54
CA GLU A 100 -2.22 -5.48 -14.16
C GLU A 100 -3.44 -5.23 -13.26
N GLY A 101 -4.60 -5.84 -13.57
CA GLY A 101 -5.82 -5.68 -12.77
C GLY A 101 -5.69 -6.25 -11.35
N PHE A 102 -5.00 -7.39 -11.19
CA PHE A 102 -4.80 -7.99 -9.87
C PHE A 102 -3.80 -7.19 -9.03
N ARG A 103 -2.75 -6.64 -9.66
CA ARG A 103 -1.80 -5.74 -9.00
C ARG A 103 -2.50 -4.54 -8.37
N TYR A 104 -3.42 -3.89 -9.10
CA TYR A 104 -4.22 -2.79 -8.54
C TYR A 104 -5.17 -3.28 -7.44
N GLY A 105 -5.74 -4.48 -7.59
CA GLY A 105 -6.54 -5.11 -6.54
C GLY A 105 -5.77 -5.30 -5.22
N ILE A 106 -4.52 -5.77 -5.29
CA ILE A 106 -3.64 -5.88 -4.11
C ILE A 106 -3.39 -4.50 -3.50
N LEU A 107 -3.11 -3.47 -4.30
CA LEU A 107 -2.88 -2.12 -3.79
C LEU A 107 -4.11 -1.61 -3.03
N ILE A 108 -5.32 -1.82 -3.57
CA ILE A 108 -6.57 -1.47 -2.89
C ILE A 108 -6.73 -2.26 -1.58
N LEU A 109 -6.42 -3.57 -1.56
CA LEU A 109 -6.50 -4.37 -0.34
C LEU A 109 -5.50 -3.93 0.73
N MET A 110 -4.27 -3.63 0.34
CA MET A 110 -3.25 -3.08 1.23
C MET A 110 -3.69 -1.75 1.81
N GLU A 111 -4.33 -0.92 1.01
CA GLU A 111 -4.82 0.37 1.43
C GLU A 111 -6.01 0.26 2.40
N ILE A 112 -6.95 -0.67 2.15
CA ILE A 112 -8.02 -1.00 3.12
C ILE A 112 -7.41 -1.46 4.46
N PHE A 113 -6.31 -2.21 4.41
CA PHE A 113 -5.58 -2.63 5.61
C PHE A 113 -4.90 -1.47 6.34
N ILE A 114 -4.21 -0.58 5.63
CA ILE A 114 -3.60 0.63 6.20
C ILE A 114 -4.68 1.49 6.86
N PHE A 115 -5.78 1.75 6.16
CA PHE A 115 -6.91 2.50 6.67
C PHE A 115 -7.49 1.89 7.96
N HIS A 116 -7.64 0.56 8.02
CA HIS A 116 -8.06 -0.13 9.23
C HIS A 116 -7.10 0.09 10.40
N VAL A 117 -5.79 -0.09 10.18
CA VAL A 117 -4.77 0.07 11.21
C VAL A 117 -4.73 1.51 11.73
N CYS A 118 -4.79 2.50 10.84
CA CYS A 118 -4.83 3.92 11.22
C CYS A 118 -6.07 4.25 12.06
N HIS A 119 -7.26 3.82 11.62
CA HIS A 119 -8.48 4.02 12.40
C HIS A 119 -8.41 3.34 13.77
N ARG A 120 -7.92 2.10 13.83
CA ARG A 120 -7.80 1.36 15.10
C ARG A 120 -6.79 2.03 16.04
N ALA A 121 -5.68 2.53 15.50
CA ALA A 121 -4.69 3.26 16.29
C ALA A 121 -5.30 4.51 16.93
N VAL A 122 -6.03 5.32 16.16
CA VAL A 122 -6.65 6.54 16.70
C VAL A 122 -7.79 6.22 17.67
N ASP A 123 -8.61 5.22 17.38
CA ASP A 123 -9.70 4.79 18.26
C ASP A 123 -9.19 4.41 19.66
N ILE A 124 -8.10 3.65 19.72
CA ILE A 124 -7.43 3.28 20.98
C ILE A 124 -6.89 4.51 21.70
N LEU A 125 -6.25 5.44 20.97
CA LEU A 125 -5.76 6.70 21.55
C LEU A 125 -6.89 7.59 22.07
N MET A 126 -8.07 7.55 21.44
CA MET A 126 -9.27 8.29 21.85
C MET A 126 -10.14 7.56 22.89
N LYS A 127 -9.71 6.39 23.37
CA LYS A 127 -10.44 5.55 24.35
C LYS A 127 -11.77 5.01 23.81
N ASP A 128 -11.74 4.40 22.63
CA ASP A 128 -12.88 3.71 21.99
C ASP A 128 -14.11 4.62 21.75
N LYS A 129 -13.85 5.90 21.46
CA LYS A 129 -14.90 6.89 21.18
C LYS A 129 -15.18 7.05 19.68
N MET A 130 -14.41 6.38 18.82
CA MET A 130 -14.59 6.52 17.39
C MET A 130 -15.76 5.68 16.90
N LYS A 131 -16.45 6.22 15.89
CA LYS A 131 -17.45 5.46 15.15
C LYS A 131 -16.75 4.51 14.19
N GLU A 132 -17.33 3.33 13.98
CA GLU A 132 -16.85 2.41 12.96
C GLU A 132 -16.89 3.06 11.55
N PRO A 133 -15.78 3.00 10.79
CA PRO A 133 -15.70 3.63 9.48
C PRO A 133 -16.58 2.92 8.43
N ARG A 134 -17.29 3.72 7.64
CA ARG A 134 -18.15 3.25 6.55
C ARG A 134 -17.39 3.22 5.23
N LEU A 135 -17.93 2.49 4.24
CA LEU A 135 -17.38 2.46 2.88
C LEU A 135 -17.24 3.87 2.27
N ASN A 136 -18.21 4.76 2.55
CA ASN A 136 -18.15 6.13 2.06
C ASN A 136 -16.98 6.93 2.67
N ASP A 137 -16.60 6.62 3.91
CA ASP A 137 -15.47 7.28 4.58
C ASP A 137 -14.17 6.79 3.94
N PHE A 138 -14.07 5.48 3.66
CA PHE A 138 -12.96 4.91 2.89
C PHE A 138 -12.85 5.50 1.48
N ILE A 139 -13.95 5.60 0.71
CA ILE A 139 -13.93 6.17 -0.65
C ILE A 139 -13.51 7.63 -0.62
N LYS A 140 -13.98 8.41 0.36
CA LYS A 140 -13.56 9.81 0.53
C LYS A 140 -12.06 9.91 0.83
N ALA A 141 -11.54 9.06 1.73
CA ALA A 141 -10.12 8.97 2.00
C ALA A 141 -9.33 8.61 0.73
N GLN A 142 -9.78 7.63 -0.06
CA GLN A 142 -9.14 7.26 -1.32
C GLN A 142 -9.08 8.39 -2.34
N ILE A 143 -10.18 9.12 -2.53
CA ILE A 143 -10.22 10.26 -3.45
C ILE A 143 -9.26 11.36 -2.96
N ARG A 144 -9.23 11.62 -1.66
CA ARG A 144 -8.35 12.62 -1.04
C ARG A 144 -6.86 12.27 -1.24
N ILE A 145 -6.47 11.04 -0.93
CA ILE A 145 -5.09 10.54 -1.12
C ILE A 145 -4.71 10.59 -2.60
N MET A 146 -5.63 10.27 -3.52
CA MET A 146 -5.37 10.37 -4.96
C MET A 146 -5.15 11.83 -5.38
N VAL A 147 -6.00 12.76 -4.93
CA VAL A 147 -5.86 14.19 -5.23
C VAL A 147 -4.58 14.76 -4.63
N LEU A 148 -4.30 14.47 -3.35
CA LEU A 148 -3.08 14.89 -2.68
C LEU A 148 -1.85 14.26 -3.34
N GLY A 149 -1.91 13.00 -3.73
CA GLY A 149 -0.88 12.29 -4.49
C GLY A 149 -0.53 13.00 -5.79
N LEU A 150 -1.55 13.41 -6.55
CA LEU A 150 -1.33 14.20 -7.77
C LEU A 150 -0.71 15.56 -7.47
N MET A 151 -1.17 16.25 -6.42
CA MET A 151 -0.58 17.53 -5.99
C MET A 151 0.89 17.36 -5.56
N CYS A 152 1.20 16.33 -4.79
CA CYS A 152 2.54 15.97 -4.36
C CYS A 152 3.43 15.63 -5.55
N MET A 153 2.94 14.85 -6.53
CA MET A 153 3.70 14.56 -7.76
C MET A 153 4.05 15.82 -8.55
N ILE A 154 3.11 16.76 -8.67
CA ILE A 154 3.34 18.03 -9.37
C ILE A 154 4.38 18.87 -8.60
N ALA A 155 4.19 19.04 -7.30
CA ALA A 155 5.11 19.80 -6.45
C ALA A 155 6.51 19.18 -6.43
N GLU A 156 6.60 17.85 -6.33
CA GLU A 156 7.84 17.09 -6.40
C GLU A 156 8.55 17.32 -7.72
N SER A 157 7.84 17.23 -8.84
CA SER A 157 8.40 17.46 -10.18
C SER A 157 8.99 18.87 -10.31
N ILE A 158 8.29 19.88 -9.78
CA ILE A 158 8.79 21.28 -9.76
C ILE A 158 10.07 21.38 -8.93
N VAL A 159 10.07 20.84 -7.70
CA VAL A 159 11.23 20.86 -6.79
C VAL A 159 12.44 20.16 -7.42
N VAL A 160 12.23 18.97 -7.98
CA VAL A 160 13.27 18.19 -8.66
C VAL A 160 13.83 18.93 -9.87
N SER A 161 12.98 19.60 -10.65
CA SER A 161 13.43 20.38 -11.82
C SER A 161 14.29 21.60 -11.45
N ILE A 162 14.08 22.17 -10.26
CA ILE A 162 14.86 23.32 -9.77
C ILE A 162 16.19 22.83 -9.17
N ILE A 163 16.15 21.76 -8.36
CA ILE A 163 17.30 21.29 -7.60
C ILE A 163 18.31 20.55 -8.48
N THR A 164 17.86 19.76 -9.45
CA THR A 164 18.75 18.93 -10.28
C THR A 164 19.80 19.73 -11.05
N PRO A 165 19.46 20.84 -11.74
CA PRO A 165 20.44 21.67 -12.44
C PRO A 165 21.44 22.33 -11.50
N ILE A 166 21.01 22.74 -10.31
CA ILE A 166 21.87 23.37 -9.30
C ILE A 166 22.95 22.40 -8.85
N ILE A 167 22.57 21.16 -8.55
CA ILE A 167 23.52 20.12 -8.09
C ILE A 167 24.44 19.68 -9.25
N SER A 168 23.93 19.56 -10.47
CA SER A 168 24.73 19.10 -11.62
C SER A 168 25.77 20.12 -12.10
N ASN A 169 25.53 21.42 -11.88
CA ASN A 169 26.41 22.48 -12.35
C ASN A 169 27.59 22.77 -11.41
N LEU A 170 27.60 22.20 -10.19
CA LEU A 170 28.74 22.32 -9.28
C LEU A 170 29.67 21.08 -9.36
N PRO A 171 30.96 21.26 -9.69
CA PRO A 171 31.91 20.16 -9.71
C PRO A 171 32.08 19.55 -8.31
N GLY A 172 31.95 18.22 -8.21
CA GLY A 172 32.02 17.47 -6.95
C GLY A 172 30.67 17.23 -6.25
N LEU A 173 29.63 18.02 -6.56
CA LEU A 173 28.30 17.89 -5.96
C LEU A 173 27.41 16.85 -6.67
N SER A 174 27.79 16.39 -7.85
CA SER A 174 27.03 15.42 -8.65
C SER A 174 26.76 14.09 -7.91
N LEU A 175 27.64 13.68 -7.00
CA LEU A 175 27.45 12.50 -6.15
C LEU A 175 26.32 12.65 -5.12
N LEU A 176 25.98 13.89 -4.72
CA LEU A 176 24.89 14.19 -3.78
C LEU A 176 23.51 14.22 -4.45
N LYS A 177 23.44 14.13 -5.79
CA LYS A 177 22.18 14.15 -6.52
C LYS A 177 21.23 13.04 -6.05
N GLU A 178 21.67 11.79 -6.08
CA GLU A 178 20.83 10.64 -5.74
C GLU A 178 20.33 10.68 -4.28
N PRO A 179 21.20 10.95 -3.27
CA PRO A 179 20.72 11.12 -1.89
C PRO A 179 19.70 12.26 -1.72
N VAL A 180 19.91 13.41 -2.38
CA VAL A 180 18.99 14.55 -2.26
C VAL A 180 17.65 14.24 -2.92
N LEU A 181 17.64 13.63 -4.10
CA LEU A 181 16.40 13.21 -4.76
C LEU A 181 15.65 12.18 -3.91
N PHE A 182 16.35 11.20 -3.35
CA PHE A 182 15.76 10.24 -2.43
C PHE A 182 15.07 10.91 -1.23
N LEU A 183 15.69 11.92 -0.61
CA LEU A 183 15.09 12.67 0.50
C LEU A 183 13.84 13.45 0.08
N ILE A 184 13.84 14.02 -1.13
CA ILE A 184 12.68 14.72 -1.69
C ILE A 184 11.51 13.74 -1.88
N HIS A 185 11.75 12.58 -2.49
CA HIS A 185 10.74 11.54 -2.64
C HIS A 185 10.19 11.06 -1.28
N CYS A 186 11.07 10.84 -0.30
CA CYS A 186 10.65 10.46 1.05
C CYS A 186 9.78 11.53 1.73
N PHE A 187 10.09 12.81 1.52
CA PHE A 187 9.32 13.91 2.07
C PHE A 187 7.89 13.93 1.51
N PHE A 188 7.73 13.88 0.18
CA PHE A 188 6.41 13.90 -0.45
C PHE A 188 5.61 12.62 -0.16
N MET A 189 6.27 11.46 -0.09
CA MET A 189 5.63 10.21 0.36
C MET A 189 5.14 10.32 1.82
N GLY A 190 5.94 10.91 2.71
CA GLY A 190 5.56 11.12 4.11
C GLY A 190 4.31 12.00 4.26
N MET A 191 4.14 13.01 3.41
CA MET A 191 2.95 13.87 3.40
C MET A 191 1.66 13.09 3.13
N LEU A 192 1.70 12.11 2.23
CA LEU A 192 0.54 11.26 1.93
C LEU A 192 0.13 10.39 3.11
N VAL A 193 1.11 9.90 3.89
CA VAL A 193 0.85 9.11 5.09
C VAL A 193 0.27 9.96 6.22
N LEU A 194 0.74 11.21 6.38
CA LEU A 194 0.25 12.12 7.42
C LEU A 194 -1.19 12.58 7.17
N ASP A 195 -1.61 12.70 5.92
CA ASP A 195 -2.99 13.06 5.55
C ASP A 195 -4.01 12.07 6.12
N ASN A 196 -3.71 10.77 6.09
CA ASN A 196 -4.56 9.73 6.66
C ASN A 196 -4.83 9.93 8.17
N TYR A 197 -3.85 10.42 8.93
CA TYR A 197 -4.06 10.68 10.36
C TYR A 197 -4.83 11.98 10.60
N ASN A 198 -4.54 13.03 9.82
CA ASN A 198 -5.25 14.30 9.93
C ASN A 198 -6.74 14.15 9.63
N GLU A 199 -7.12 13.32 8.67
CA GLU A 199 -8.53 13.05 8.35
C GLU A 199 -9.28 12.42 9.53
N ILE A 200 -8.63 11.50 10.25
CA ILE A 200 -9.26 10.78 11.35
C ILE A 200 -9.39 11.69 12.58
N LEU A 201 -8.46 12.65 12.77
CA LEU A 201 -8.43 13.55 13.92
C LEU A 201 -9.22 14.87 13.73
N ALA A 202 -9.60 15.21 12.50
CA ALA A 202 -10.35 16.43 12.15
C ALA A 202 -11.86 16.28 12.39
#